data_AF-A0AAJ6FY32-F1
#
_entry.id   AF-A0AAJ6FY32-F1
#
_cell.length_a   1.000
_cell.length_b   1.000
_cell.length_c   1.000
_cell.angle_alpha   90.00
_cell.angle_beta   90.00
_cell.angle_gamma   90.00
#
_symmetry.space_group_name_H-M   'P 1'
#
loop_
_entity.id
_entity.type
_entity.pdbx_description
1 polymer ?
#
loop_
_entity_poly.entity_id
_entity_poly.type
_entity_poly.pdbx_seq_one_letter_code
_entity_poly.pdbx_strand_id
1 'polypeptide(L)' 'MTIRTALPLLAMLALSACNRPVPPAPDTPPEPQATALRDAIHDPIDRAKGVGDTLQKTADAQAAEVDRATGDAPPPSP' A
#
# COMPACT_ATOMS: atom_id res chain seq x y z
N MET A 1 -45.03 -27.29 26.41
CA MET A 1 -44.34 -26.03 25.99
C MET A 1 -42.81 -26.12 26.10
N THR A 2 -42.23 -27.34 26.09
CA THR A 2 -40.79 -27.59 26.24
C THR A 2 -40.11 -27.97 24.92
N ILE A 3 -40.85 -28.60 24.00
CA ILE A 3 -40.33 -29.04 22.69
C ILE A 3 -39.97 -27.84 21.78
N ARG A 4 -40.73 -26.73 21.87
CA ARG A 4 -40.50 -25.51 21.07
C ARG A 4 -39.19 -24.78 21.44
N THR A 5 -38.71 -24.93 22.67
CA THR A 5 -37.44 -24.32 23.13
C THR A 5 -36.26 -25.29 23.05
N ALA A 6 -36.51 -26.61 23.09
CA ALA A 6 -35.46 -27.62 22.95
C ALA A 6 -34.87 -27.68 21.53
N LEU A 7 -35.69 -27.49 20.50
CA LEU A 7 -35.25 -27.55 19.10
C LEU A 7 -34.21 -26.46 18.72
N PRO A 8 -34.42 -25.16 19.03
CA PRO A 8 -33.40 -24.14 18.72
C PRO A 8 -32.15 -24.29 19.58
N LEU A 9 -32.28 -24.79 20.81
CA LEU A 9 -31.14 -25.03 21.71
C LEU A 9 -30.22 -26.12 21.11
N LEU A 10 -30.79 -27.23 20.66
CA LEU A 10 -30.02 -28.32 20.04
C LEU A 10 -29.32 -27.88 18.75
N ALA A 11 -29.97 -27.04 17.95
CA ALA A 11 -29.39 -26.50 16.71
C ALA A 11 -28.17 -25.59 16.98
N MET A 12 -28.20 -24.79 18.05
CA MET A 12 -27.07 -23.96 18.46
C MET A 12 -25.87 -24.80 18.94
N LEU A 13 -26.11 -25.91 19.65
CA LEU A 13 -25.04 -26.84 20.05
C LEU A 13 -24.44 -27.58 18.84
N ALA A 14 -25.23 -27.91 17.83
CA ALA A 14 -24.71 -28.52 16.60
C ALA A 14 -23.82 -27.55 15.80
N LEU A 15 -24.16 -26.25 15.81
CA LEU A 15 -23.38 -25.23 15.09
C LEU A 15 -22.04 -24.91 15.78
N SER A 16 -21.96 -25.00 17.11
CA SER A 16 -20.69 -24.84 17.85
C SER A 16 -19.77 -26.06 17.72
N ALA A 17 -20.29 -27.23 17.37
CA ALA A 17 -19.50 -28.42 17.05
C ALA A 17 -18.79 -28.31 15.68
N CYS A 18 -19.26 -27.44 14.79
CA CYS A 18 -18.58 -27.10 13.53
C CYS A 18 -17.47 -26.04 13.72
N ASN A 19 -16.77 -26.07 14.85
CA ASN A 19 -15.66 -25.16 15.10
C ASN A 19 -14.47 -25.52 14.19
N ARG A 20 -14.08 -24.60 13.29
CA ARG A 20 -12.89 -24.76 12.46
C ARG A 20 -11.67 -24.90 13.39
N PRO A 21 -10.88 -25.99 13.30
CA PRO A 21 -9.67 -26.12 14.11
C PRO A 21 -8.78 -24.90 13.91
N VAL A 22 -8.35 -24.27 15.00
CA VAL A 22 -7.35 -23.20 14.94
C VAL A 22 -6.07 -23.82 14.39
N PRO A 23 -5.55 -23.33 13.25
CA PRO A 23 -4.27 -23.81 12.73
C PRO A 23 -3.19 -23.52 13.78
N PRO A 24 -2.21 -24.42 13.99
CA PRO A 24 -1.07 -24.10 14.83
C PRO A 24 -0.39 -22.83 14.28
N ALA A 25 0.04 -21.95 15.19
CA ALA A 25 0.81 -20.79 14.81
C ALA A 25 2.07 -21.26 14.07
N PRO A 26 2.38 -20.74 12.88
CA PRO A 26 3.63 -21.10 12.19
C PRO A 26 4.83 -20.76 13.08
N ASP A 27 5.74 -21.73 13.30
CA ASP A 27 6.97 -21.52 14.08
C ASP A 27 7.92 -20.51 13.43
N THR A 28 7.76 -20.27 12.13
CA THR A 28 8.56 -19.33 11.34
C THR A 28 7.65 -18.32 10.64
N PRO A 29 8.07 -17.05 10.53
CA PRO A 29 7.36 -16.07 9.72
C PRO A 29 7.17 -16.60 8.29
N PRO A 30 5.96 -16.51 7.72
CA PRO A 30 5.75 -16.93 6.34
C PRO A 30 6.62 -16.12 5.40
N GLU A 31 7.23 -16.79 4.42
CA GLU A 31 7.99 -16.11 3.39
C GLU A 31 7.10 -15.07 2.67
N PRO A 32 7.66 -13.93 2.23
CA PRO A 32 6.89 -12.87 1.59
C PRO A 32 6.31 -13.36 0.26
N GLN A 33 5.04 -13.78 0.31
CA GLN A 33 4.33 -14.42 -0.81
C GLN A 33 4.04 -13.46 -1.98
N ALA A 34 4.26 -12.16 -1.80
CA ALA A 34 3.79 -11.12 -2.71
C ALA A 34 4.88 -10.16 -3.17
N THR A 35 6.17 -10.50 -3.03
CA THR A 35 7.28 -9.63 -3.48
C THR A 35 7.11 -9.26 -4.95
N ALA A 36 6.91 -10.25 -5.83
CA ALA A 36 6.70 -10.01 -7.26
C ALA A 36 5.46 -9.14 -7.56
N LEU A 37 4.39 -9.27 -6.77
CA LEU A 37 3.19 -8.43 -6.93
C LEU A 37 3.44 -7.00 -6.47
N ARG A 38 4.15 -6.81 -5.35
CA ARG A 38 4.54 -5.48 -4.85
C ARG A 38 5.44 -4.79 -5.86
N ASP A 39 6.45 -5.48 -6.37
CA ASP A 39 7.39 -4.93 -7.35
C ASP A 39 6.65 -4.51 -8.63
N ALA A 40 5.74 -5.36 -9.14
CA ALA A 40 4.91 -5.02 -10.29
C ALA A 40 4.03 -3.77 -10.10
N ILE A 41 3.65 -3.44 -8.86
CA ILE A 41 2.90 -2.22 -8.52
C ILE A 41 3.84 -1.02 -8.35
N HIS A 42 5.02 -1.21 -7.75
CA HIS A 42 5.97 -0.13 -7.46
C HIS A 42 6.74 0.33 -8.70
N ASP A 43 7.15 -0.59 -9.58
CA ASP A 43 7.87 -0.29 -10.82
C ASP A 43 7.25 0.85 -11.66
N PRO A 44 5.94 0.84 -11.98
CA PRO A 44 5.34 1.93 -12.75
C PRO A 44 5.29 3.24 -11.97
N ILE A 45 5.09 3.19 -10.65
CA ILE A 45 5.02 4.38 -9.79
C ILE A 45 6.39 5.05 -9.73
N ASP A 46 7.47 4.27 -9.57
CA ASP A 46 8.81 4.81 -9.46
C ASP A 46 9.32 5.36 -10.80
N ARG A 47 8.94 4.72 -11.92
CA ARG A 47 9.15 5.31 -13.26
C ARG A 47 8.43 6.66 -13.39
N ALA A 48 7.17 6.76 -12.96
CA ALA A 48 6.40 7.99 -13.06
C ALA A 48 7.02 9.13 -12.23
N LYS A 49 7.47 8.83 -11.00
CA LYS A 49 8.21 9.79 -10.16
C LYS A 49 9.49 10.27 -10.85
N GLY A 50 10.29 9.37 -11.42
CA GLY A 50 11.53 9.76 -12.10
C GLY A 50 11.31 10.70 -13.29
N VAL A 51 10.22 10.50 -14.04
CA VAL A 51 9.81 11.42 -15.10
C VAL A 51 9.37 12.77 -14.52
N GLY A 52 8.55 12.75 -13.47
CA GLY A 52 8.10 13.95 -12.75
C GLY A 52 9.25 14.80 -12.23
N ASP A 53 10.24 14.17 -11.57
CA ASP A 53 11.42 14.85 -11.03
C ASP A 53 12.26 15.49 -12.15
N THR A 54 12.36 14.83 -13.31
CA THR A 54 13.10 15.34 -14.46
C THR A 54 12.40 16.57 -15.07
N LEU A 55 11.07 16.49 -15.20
CA LEU A 55 10.25 17.62 -15.67
C LEU A 55 10.36 18.80 -14.71
N GLN A 56 10.24 18.56 -13.41
CA GLN A 56 10.33 19.62 -12.40
C GLN A 56 11.70 20.31 -12.44
N LYS A 57 12.80 19.55 -12.45
CA LYS A 57 14.15 20.11 -12.57
C LYS A 57 14.33 20.96 -13.83
N THR A 58 13.76 20.52 -14.94
CA THR A 58 13.82 21.26 -16.21
C THR A 58 13.04 22.56 -16.12
N ALA A 59 11.85 22.53 -15.52
CA ALA A 59 11.04 23.72 -15.29
C ALA A 59 11.75 24.71 -14.37
N ASP A 60 12.33 24.23 -13.27
CA ASP A 60 13.07 25.05 -12.31
C ASP A 60 14.29 25.72 -12.97
N ALA A 61 15.05 24.96 -13.78
CA ALA A 61 16.19 25.48 -14.52
C ALA A 61 15.77 26.56 -15.55
N GLN A 62 14.65 26.37 -16.24
CA GLN A 62 14.13 27.37 -17.16
C GLN A 62 13.63 28.63 -16.44
N ALA A 63 12.92 28.48 -15.32
CA ALA A 63 12.50 29.61 -14.51
C ALA A 63 13.72 30.42 -14.04
N ALA A 64 14.76 29.75 -13.53
CA ALA A 64 16.00 30.40 -13.12
C ALA A 64 16.74 31.10 -14.28
N GLU A 65 16.66 30.58 -15.51
CA GLU A 65 17.20 31.24 -16.69
C GLU A 65 16.40 32.49 -17.05
N VAL A 66 15.07 32.39 -17.02
CA VAL A 66 14.18 33.53 -17.28
C VAL A 66 14.42 34.63 -16.25
N ASP A 67 14.47 34.30 -14.95
CA ASP A 67 14.72 35.29 -13.90
C ASP A 67 16.09 35.97 -14.04
N ARG A 68 17.10 35.24 -14.51
CA ARG A 68 18.42 35.81 -14.84
C ARG A 68 18.37 36.71 -16.08
N ALA A 69 17.59 36.35 -17.09
CA ALA A 69 17.42 37.13 -18.31
C ALA A 69 16.58 38.40 -18.09
N THR A 70 15.59 38.36 -17.19
CA THR A 70 14.74 39.50 -16.82
C THR A 70 15.36 40.38 -15.75
N GLY A 71 16.44 39.93 -15.11
CA GLY A 71 17.18 40.69 -14.09
C GLY A 71 16.55 40.65 -12.70
N ASP A 72 15.61 39.74 -12.46
CA ASP A 72 14.90 39.58 -11.17
C ASP A 72 15.68 38.68 -10.18
N ALA A 73 16.68 37.92 -10.63
CA ALA A 73 17.47 37.02 -9.78
C ALA A 73 18.86 37.59 -9.36
N PRO A 74 19.25 37.52 -8.06
CA PRO A 74 20.62 37.81 -7.62
C PRO A 74 21.64 36.81 -8.21
N PRO A 75 22.90 37.22 -8.45
CA PRO A 75 23.94 36.32 -8.95
C PRO A 75 24.20 35.18 -7.96
N PRO A 76 24.52 33.97 -8.44
CA PRO A 76 24.78 32.84 -7.56
C PRO A 76 26.01 33.10 -6.69
N SER A 77 25.87 32.89 -5.38
CA SER A 77 27.00 32.86 -4.44
C SER A 77 27.90 31.65 -4.74
N PRO A 78 29.24 31.81 -4.71
CA PRO A 78 30.19 30.75 -5.00
C PRO A 78 30.18 29.62 -3.96
#